data_AF-A0A1N6KT44-F1
#
_entry.id   AF-A0A1N6KT44-F1
#
_cell.length_a   1.000
_cell.length_b   1.000
_cell.length_c   1.000
_cell.angle_alpha   90.00
_cell.angle_beta   90.00
_cell.angle_gamma   90.00
#
_symmetry.space_group_name_H-M   'P 1'
#
loop_
_entity.id
_entity.type
_entity.pdbx_description
1 polymer ?
#
loop_
_entity_poly.entity_id
_entity_poly.type
_entity_poly.pdbx_seq_one_letter_code
_entity_poly.pdbx_strand_id
1 'polypeptide(L)'
;MCAMTRQCASGAIACTFFTNLKKKEEKMKDHVYKQIELTGSSAKSSDDAIRTAIEKASKTLRNLHWFEVTETRGQIEDDKVVHWQVTIKVGLRIE
;
A
#
# COMPACT_ATOMS: atom_id res chain seq x y z
N MET A 1 48.05 35.37 -4.01
CA MET A 1 49.33 34.71 -3.66
C MET A 1 49.10 33.86 -2.42
N CYS A 2 49.26 32.54 -2.54
CA CYS A 2 50.23 31.70 -1.78
C CYS A 2 50.01 31.70 -0.25
N ALA A 3 49.84 30.58 0.46
CA ALA A 3 50.39 29.26 0.19
C ALA A 3 49.57 28.15 0.85
N MET A 4 49.57 27.03 0.14
CA MET A 4 49.10 25.71 0.51
C MET A 4 50.01 25.09 1.60
N THR A 5 49.52 23.99 2.18
CA THR A 5 50.27 22.90 2.86
C THR A 5 50.74 23.06 4.32
N ARG A 6 50.06 22.35 5.22
CA ARG A 6 50.60 21.27 6.10
C ARG A 6 49.42 20.51 6.73
N GLN A 7 49.11 19.31 6.24
CA GLN A 7 49.46 18.01 6.86
C GLN A 7 48.79 17.84 8.24
N CYS A 8 47.55 17.35 8.29
CA CYS A 8 47.20 15.95 8.51
C CYS A 8 47.65 15.40 9.88
N ALA A 9 46.71 15.26 10.83
CA ALA A 9 46.56 14.06 11.67
C ALA A 9 45.37 14.19 12.63
N SER A 10 44.53 13.14 12.62
CA SER A 10 43.59 12.74 13.67
C SER A 10 42.26 13.48 13.76
N GLY A 11 41.17 12.76 13.39
CA GLY A 11 39.82 13.11 13.84
C GLY A 11 38.69 12.98 12.83
N ALA A 12 38.88 12.37 11.66
CA ALA A 12 37.82 12.18 10.65
C ALA A 12 36.74 11.13 11.05
N ILE A 13 36.60 10.80 12.33
CA ILE A 13 35.57 9.87 12.83
C ILE A 13 34.36 10.63 13.40
N ALA A 14 34.50 11.90 13.79
CA ALA A 14 33.44 12.61 14.51
C ALA A 14 32.34 13.21 13.61
N CYS A 15 32.61 13.51 12.32
CA CYS A 15 31.64 14.21 11.47
C CYS A 15 30.72 13.27 10.68
N THR A 16 31.12 12.01 10.46
CA THR A 16 30.35 11.03 9.69
C THR A 16 29.28 10.30 10.53
N PHE A 17 29.35 10.42 11.87
CA PHE A 17 28.40 9.76 12.78
C PHE A 17 27.08 10.53 12.95
N PHE A 18 27.09 11.85 12.74
CA PHE A 18 25.91 12.69 13.02
C PHE A 18 24.84 12.66 11.91
N THR A 19 25.18 12.27 10.68
CA THR A 19 24.23 12.22 9.56
C THR A 19 23.38 10.95 9.53
N ASN A 20 23.72 9.93 10.33
CA ASN A 20 23.02 8.63 10.31
C ASN A 20 21.83 8.53 11.29
N LEU A 21 21.69 9.49 12.22
CA LEU A 21 20.62 9.47 13.22
C LEU A 21 19.30 10.12 12.74
N LYS A 22 19.32 10.92 11.66
CA LYS A 22 18.11 11.50 11.07
C LYS A 22 17.22 10.49 10.31
N LYS A 23 17.69 9.26 10.06
CA LYS A 23 16.95 8.25 9.28
C LYS A 23 16.18 7.24 10.14
N LYS A 24 16.26 7.33 11.47
CA LYS A 24 15.68 6.32 12.38
C LYS A 24 14.42 6.77 13.13
N GLU A 25 14.01 8.03 13.00
CA GLU A 25 12.84 8.61 13.69
C GLU A 25 11.54 8.65 12.87
N GLU A 26 11.49 8.06 11.68
CA GLU A 26 10.25 7.90 10.89
C GLU A 26 9.57 6.54 11.13
N LYS A 27 9.92 5.81 12.20
CA LYS A 27 9.55 4.39 12.34
C LYS A 27 8.63 3.99 13.50
N MET A 28 7.94 4.93 14.14
CA MET A 28 6.80 4.62 15.03
C MET A 28 5.72 5.70 14.89
N LYS A 29 5.23 5.93 13.66
CA LYS A 29 3.86 6.45 13.54
C LYS A 29 2.98 5.22 13.64
N ASP A 30 2.24 5.08 14.72
CA ASP A 30 1.23 4.04 14.85
C ASP A 30 0.26 4.20 13.67
N HIS A 31 0.36 3.29 12.70
CA HIS A 31 -0.48 3.35 11.51
C HIS A 31 -1.82 2.70 11.85
N VAL A 32 -2.86 3.53 11.91
CA VAL A 32 -4.23 3.04 12.03
C VAL A 32 -4.71 2.66 10.64
N TYR A 33 -5.08 1.39 10.48
CA TYR A 33 -5.67 0.91 9.25
C TYR A 33 -7.15 0.66 9.47
N LYS A 34 -7.95 1.14 8.52
CA LYS A 34 -9.35 0.79 8.44
C LYS A 34 -9.51 -0.28 7.37
N GLN A 35 -10.24 -1.31 7.71
CA GLN A 35 -10.64 -2.33 6.77
C GLN A 35 -12.11 -2.14 6.45
N ILE A 36 -12.45 -2.21 5.17
CA ILE A 36 -13.83 -2.19 4.70
C ILE A 36 -14.10 -3.42 3.86
N GLU A 37 -15.35 -3.87 3.88
CA GLU A 37 -15.80 -4.98 3.05
C GLU A 37 -16.59 -4.44 1.86
N LEU A 38 -16.29 -4.97 0.68
CA LEU A 38 -16.87 -4.56 -0.59
C LEU A 38 -17.17 -5.79 -1.42
N THR A 39 -18.31 -5.80 -2.11
CA THR A 39 -18.64 -6.86 -3.06
C THR A 39 -18.63 -6.29 -4.47
N GLY A 40 -17.75 -6.82 -5.31
CA GLY A 40 -17.70 -6.56 -6.74
C GLY A 40 -18.55 -7.56 -7.49
N SER A 41 -19.12 -7.13 -8.63
CA SER A 41 -19.80 -8.02 -9.55
C SER A 41 -19.32 -7.81 -10.99
N SER A 42 -19.24 -8.89 -11.75
CA SER A 42 -18.95 -8.86 -13.19
C SER A 42 -19.55 -10.07 -13.91
N ALA A 43 -19.96 -9.88 -15.17
CA ALA A 43 -20.40 -10.97 -16.04
C ALA A 43 -19.24 -11.76 -16.68
N LYS A 44 -18.00 -11.25 -16.60
CA LYS A 44 -16.85 -11.81 -17.35
C LYS A 44 -16.05 -12.79 -16.52
N SER A 45 -15.56 -12.36 -15.35
CA SER A 45 -14.69 -13.17 -14.51
C SER A 45 -14.64 -12.65 -13.07
N SER A 46 -14.09 -13.47 -12.17
CA SER A 46 -13.81 -13.08 -10.79
C SER A 46 -12.78 -11.95 -10.68
N ASP A 47 -11.71 -11.97 -11.50
CA ASP A 47 -10.70 -10.89 -11.52
C ASP A 47 -11.30 -9.55 -11.94
N ASP A 48 -12.18 -9.56 -12.94
CA ASP A 48 -12.89 -8.36 -13.41
C ASP A 48 -13.84 -7.80 -12.34
N ALA A 49 -14.50 -8.68 -11.57
CA ALA A 49 -15.30 -8.27 -10.42
C ALA A 49 -14.45 -7.59 -9.32
N ILE A 50 -13.27 -8.12 -9.01
CA ILE A 50 -12.34 -7.54 -8.04
C ILE A 50 -11.86 -6.16 -8.51
N ARG A 51 -11.43 -6.03 -9.77
CA ARG A 51 -11.01 -4.75 -10.35
C ARG A 51 -12.12 -3.71 -10.28
N THR A 52 -13.34 -4.10 -10.66
CA THR A 52 -14.51 -3.22 -10.61
C THR A 52 -14.78 -2.72 -9.19
N ALA A 53 -14.66 -3.58 -8.17
CA ALA A 53 -14.80 -3.19 -6.77
C ALA A 53 -13.72 -2.19 -6.35
N ILE A 54 -12.45 -2.45 -6.68
CA ILE A 54 -11.33 -1.57 -6.35
C ILE A 54 -11.44 -0.23 -7.07
N GLU A 55 -11.82 -0.22 -8.34
CA GLU A 55 -12.05 1.01 -9.12
C GLU A 55 -13.20 1.85 -8.57
N LYS A 56 -14.26 1.22 -8.06
CA LYS A 56 -15.35 1.94 -7.42
C LYS A 56 -14.91 2.50 -6.06
N ALA A 57 -14.15 1.72 -5.29
CA ALA A 57 -13.61 2.12 -4.00
C ALA A 57 -12.60 3.27 -4.11
N SER A 58 -11.75 3.27 -5.14
CA SER A 58 -10.72 4.29 -5.36
C SER A 58 -11.30 5.67 -5.67
N LYS A 59 -12.56 5.74 -6.11
CA LYS A 59 -13.26 7.01 -6.34
C LYS A 59 -13.58 7.71 -5.02
N THR A 60 -14.05 6.96 -4.02
CA THR A 60 -14.48 7.50 -2.72
C THR A 60 -13.37 7.52 -1.67
N LEU A 61 -12.46 6.55 -1.72
CA LEU A 61 -11.43 6.33 -0.70
C LEU A 61 -10.04 6.62 -1.28
N ARG A 62 -9.11 6.99 -0.39
CA ARG A 62 -7.71 7.26 -0.71
C ARG A 62 -6.83 6.32 0.11
N ASN A 63 -5.57 6.16 -0.30
CA ASN A 63 -4.58 5.34 0.41
C ASN A 63 -4.98 3.85 0.56
N LEU A 64 -5.53 3.28 -0.51
CA LEU A 64 -5.77 1.84 -0.62
C LEU A 64 -4.41 1.16 -0.79
N HIS A 65 -4.09 0.18 0.07
CA HIS A 65 -2.78 -0.47 0.05
C HIS A 65 -2.83 -1.95 -0.31
N TRP A 66 -3.80 -2.68 0.25
CA TRP A 66 -3.97 -4.10 -0.02
C TRP A 66 -5.46 -4.46 -0.02
N PHE A 67 -5.75 -5.61 -0.62
CA PHE A 67 -7.06 -6.24 -0.54
C PHE A 67 -6.90 -7.73 -0.26
N GLU A 68 -7.93 -8.32 0.34
CA GLU A 68 -8.04 -9.75 0.63
C GLU A 68 -9.38 -10.24 0.10
N VAL A 69 -9.39 -11.37 -0.60
CA VAL A 69 -10.63 -11.99 -1.07
C VAL A 69 -11.19 -12.84 0.06
N THR A 70 -12.40 -12.53 0.53
CA THR A 70 -13.07 -13.31 1.58
C THR A 70 -13.93 -14.41 1.00
N GLU A 71 -14.65 -14.10 -0.07
CA GLU A 71 -15.62 -15.02 -0.64
C GLU A 71 -15.77 -14.79 -2.14
N THR A 72 -15.90 -15.88 -2.88
CA THR A 72 -16.20 -15.86 -4.31
C THR A 72 -17.50 -16.61 -4.53
N ARG A 73 -18.51 -15.89 -4.99
CA ARG A 73 -19.83 -16.41 -5.35
C ARG A 73 -20.08 -16.23 -6.84
N GLY A 74 -21.00 -17.02 -7.36
CA GLY A 74 -21.46 -16.92 -8.74
C GLY A 74 -22.97 -17.13 -8.80
N GLN A 75 -23.65 -16.32 -9.61
CA GLN A 75 -25.03 -16.52 -9.99
C GLN A 75 -25.09 -17.48 -11.18
N ILE A 76 -25.90 -18.52 -11.05
CA ILE A 76 -26.09 -19.56 -12.05
C ILE A 76 -27.50 -19.41 -12.62
N GLU A 77 -27.60 -19.28 -13.95
CA GLU A 77 -28.85 -19.33 -14.70
C GLU A 77 -28.64 -20.23 -15.92
N ASP A 78 -29.63 -21.06 -16.27
CA ASP A 78 -29.57 -22.02 -17.38
C ASP A 78 -28.28 -22.86 -17.39
N ASP A 79 -27.89 -23.36 -16.21
CA ASP A 79 -26.66 -24.14 -15.98
C ASP A 79 -25.35 -23.42 -16.36
N LYS A 80 -25.38 -22.09 -16.49
CA LYS A 80 -24.23 -21.25 -16.81
C LYS A 80 -24.02 -20.17 -15.76
N VAL A 81 -22.77 -19.81 -15.53
CA VAL A 81 -22.42 -18.69 -14.64
C VAL A 81 -22.70 -17.38 -15.39
N VAL A 82 -23.68 -16.61 -14.93
CA VAL A 82 -24.06 -15.32 -15.53
C VAL A 82 -23.31 -14.16 -14.88
N HIS A 83 -23.19 -14.18 -13.55
CA HIS A 83 -22.53 -13.13 -12.80
C HIS A 83 -21.62 -13.69 -11.72
N TRP A 84 -20.37 -13.23 -11.72
CA TRP A 84 -19.43 -13.40 -10.63
C TRP A 84 -19.68 -12.33 -9.59
N GLN A 85 -19.68 -12.71 -8.32
CA GLN A 85 -19.81 -11.83 -7.18
C GLN A 85 -18.65 -12.14 -6.24
N VAL A 86 -17.73 -11.21 -6.06
CA VAL A 86 -16.54 -11.42 -5.22
C VAL A 86 -16.55 -10.41 -4.09
N THR A 87 -16.57 -10.92 -2.87
CA THR A 87 -16.45 -10.12 -1.68
C THR A 87 -14.98 -10.00 -1.31
N ILE A 88 -14.53 -8.76 -1.16
CA ILE A 88 -13.16 -8.40 -0.82
C ILE A 88 -13.13 -7.47 0.39
N LYS A 89 -12.12 -7.64 1.23
CA LYS A 89 -11.75 -6.70 2.28
C LYS A 89 -10.63 -5.81 1.76
N VAL A 90 -10.78 -4.50 1.87
CA VAL A 90 -9.77 -3.55 1.42
C VAL A 90 -9.23 -2.78 2.61
N GLY A 91 -7.91 -2.80 2.76
CA GLY A 91 -7.18 -2.06 3.79
C GLY A 91 -6.80 -0.67 3.28
N LEU A 92 -7.24 0.34 4.02
CA LEU A 92 -6.84 1.73 3.81
C LEU A 92 -6.10 2.26 5.04
N ARG A 93 -5.08 3.08 4.79
CA ARG A 93 -4.38 3.82 5.85
C ARG A 93 -5.17 5.08 6.20
N ILE A 94 -5.39 5.28 7.50
CA ILE A 94 -5.93 6.53 8.04
C ILE A 94 -4.77 7.36 8.58
N GLU A 95 -4.81 8.66 8.29
CA GLU A 95 -3.93 9.69 8.85
C GLU A 95 -4.75 10.65 9.71
#